data_AF-A0A850BP42-F1
#
_entry.id   AF-A0A850BP42-F1
#
_cell.length_a   1.000
_cell.length_b   1.000
_cell.length_c   1.000
_cell.angle_alpha   90.00
_cell.angle_beta   90.00
_cell.angle_gamma   90.00
#
_symmetry.space_group_name_H-M   'P 1'
#
loop_
_entity.id
_entity.type
_entity.pdbx_description
1 polymer ?
#
loop_
_entity_poly.entity_id
_entity_poly.type
_entity_poly.pdbx_seq_one_letter_code
_entity_poly.pdbx_strand_id
1 'polypeptide(L)'
;AVAGGADSALHPVTWAELVREGYAEQGYVLGEGAAVLVLATNAENPIAFLEGCSLHWAGGPRARGAPDLNDLEISLGEEAERSEHGVDLVMLAPWGGESRTALRSLARDLFPRAKTLDATARFGDSLAGSPAIAWAAALDGIASGSARRALIVSAGIDGQVGSVRISAESSACGARRDRLCREP
;
A
#
# COMPACT_ATOMS: atom_id res chain seq x y z
N ALA A 1 19.31 3.09 -0.38
CA ALA A 1 18.72 2.30 -1.48
C ALA A 1 17.78 3.19 -2.29
N VAL A 2 17.60 2.89 -3.57
CA VAL A 2 16.58 3.52 -4.43
C VAL A 2 15.58 2.43 -4.79
N ALA A 3 14.30 2.65 -4.52
CA ALA A 3 13.25 1.65 -4.73
C ALA A 3 12.02 2.31 -5.37
N GLY A 4 11.35 1.61 -6.27
CA GLY A 4 10.23 2.17 -7.02
C GLY A 4 9.71 1.23 -8.08
N GLY A 5 8.86 1.77 -8.94
CA GLY A 5 8.25 1.06 -10.07
C GLY A 5 7.81 2.04 -11.15
N ALA A 6 7.75 1.56 -12.37
CA ALA A 6 7.30 2.31 -13.54
C ALA A 6 6.68 1.35 -14.55
N ASP A 7 5.63 1.78 -15.25
CA ASP A 7 5.10 1.03 -16.38
C ASP A 7 4.34 1.94 -17.36
N SER A 8 4.28 1.52 -18.62
CA SER A 8 3.48 2.11 -19.70
C SER A 8 2.32 1.16 -20.00
N ALA A 9 1.33 1.16 -19.11
CA ALA A 9 0.23 0.20 -19.17
C ALA A 9 -0.67 0.39 -20.42
N LEU A 10 -0.60 1.58 -21.05
CA LEU A 10 -1.31 1.91 -22.27
C LEU A 10 -0.55 1.52 -23.55
N HIS A 11 0.66 0.97 -23.42
CA HIS A 11 1.40 0.48 -24.57
C HIS A 11 0.57 -0.56 -25.34
N PRO A 12 0.44 -0.48 -26.68
CA PRO A 12 -0.48 -1.33 -27.44
C PRO A 12 -0.28 -2.83 -27.24
N VAL A 13 0.97 -3.27 -27.04
CA VAL A 13 1.28 -4.68 -26.75
C VAL A 13 0.74 -5.07 -25.38
N THR A 14 0.99 -4.27 -24.35
CA THR A 14 0.48 -4.51 -22.99
C THR A 14 -1.04 -4.58 -22.98
N TRP A 15 -1.70 -3.65 -23.69
CA TRP A 15 -3.15 -3.68 -23.83
C TRP A 15 -3.66 -4.93 -24.52
N ALA A 16 -3.05 -5.32 -25.64
CA ALA A 16 -3.44 -6.52 -26.37
C ALA A 16 -3.32 -7.78 -25.49
N GLU A 17 -2.27 -7.88 -24.67
CA GLU A 17 -2.09 -9.00 -23.74
C GLU A 17 -3.14 -9.01 -22.62
N LEU A 18 -3.45 -7.85 -22.03
CA LEU A 18 -4.48 -7.72 -20.99
C LEU A 18 -5.88 -8.07 -21.53
N VAL A 19 -6.17 -7.72 -22.78
CA VAL A 19 -7.41 -8.11 -23.46
C VAL A 19 -7.41 -9.62 -23.74
N ARG A 20 -6.30 -10.15 -24.28
CA ARG A 20 -6.17 -11.58 -24.62
C ARG A 20 -6.34 -12.50 -23.41
N GLU A 21 -5.87 -12.07 -22.24
CA GLU A 21 -5.99 -12.81 -20.98
C GLU A 21 -7.30 -12.49 -20.22
N GLY A 22 -8.17 -11.63 -20.76
CA GLY A 22 -9.47 -11.31 -20.17
C GLY A 22 -9.40 -10.39 -18.94
N TYR A 23 -8.25 -9.77 -18.65
CA TYR A 23 -8.09 -8.85 -17.53
C TYR A 23 -8.75 -7.49 -17.81
N ALA A 24 -8.76 -7.03 -19.07
CA ALA A 24 -9.39 -5.77 -19.44
C ALA A 24 -10.87 -5.67 -19.01
N GLU A 25 -11.60 -6.78 -19.05
CA GLU A 25 -13.02 -6.86 -18.68
C GLU A 25 -13.24 -6.94 -17.16
N GLN A 26 -12.19 -7.16 -16.37
CA GLN A 26 -12.27 -7.33 -14.92
C GLN A 26 -12.18 -6.00 -14.16
N GLY A 27 -12.58 -4.87 -14.79
CA GLY A 27 -12.65 -3.57 -14.13
C GLY A 27 -11.30 -2.86 -13.96
N TYR A 28 -10.35 -3.17 -14.84
CA TYR A 28 -9.09 -2.44 -14.96
C TYR A 28 -9.34 -0.97 -15.33
N VAL A 29 -8.63 -0.07 -14.65
CA VAL A 29 -8.59 1.35 -15.01
C VAL A 29 -7.14 1.63 -15.34
N LEU A 30 -6.71 1.48 -16.59
CA LEU A 30 -5.29 1.61 -16.92
C LEU A 30 -4.80 3.06 -16.82
N GLY A 31 -3.56 3.22 -16.37
CA GLY A 31 -2.85 4.49 -16.34
C GLY A 31 -1.36 4.27 -16.56
N GLU A 32 -0.63 5.33 -16.88
CA GLU A 32 0.82 5.29 -16.98
C GLU A 32 1.43 6.05 -15.82
N GLY A 33 2.57 5.58 -15.34
CA GLY A 33 3.19 6.25 -14.22
C GLY A 33 4.43 5.58 -13.69
N ALA A 34 5.17 6.35 -12.93
CA ALA A 34 6.36 5.93 -12.24
C ALA A 34 6.47 6.68 -10.91
N ALA A 35 7.01 6.00 -9.91
CA ALA A 35 7.42 6.63 -8.67
C ALA A 35 8.66 5.94 -8.11
N VAL A 36 9.51 6.72 -7.47
CA VAL A 36 10.78 6.26 -6.92
C VAL A 36 11.00 6.94 -5.57
N LEU A 37 11.44 6.15 -4.58
CA LEU A 37 11.76 6.57 -3.24
C LEU A 37 13.24 6.35 -2.95
N VAL A 38 13.82 7.25 -2.17
CA VAL A 38 15.17 7.10 -1.62
C VAL A 38 15.04 6.67 -0.16
N LEU A 39 15.57 5.49 0.15
CA LEU A 39 15.58 4.90 1.47
C LEU A 39 16.98 5.01 2.07
N ALA A 40 17.06 5.48 3.31
CA ALA A 40 18.30 5.56 4.07
C ALA A 40 18.07 5.07 5.50
N THR A 41 19.10 4.49 6.11
CA THR A 41 19.06 4.14 7.53
C THR A 41 19.09 5.36 8.44
N ASN A 42 19.64 6.48 7.95
CA ASN A 42 19.65 7.78 8.61
C ASN A 42 19.42 8.87 7.57
N ALA A 43 18.56 9.83 7.90
CA ALA A 43 18.33 11.04 7.11
C ALA A 43 18.15 12.22 8.09
N GLU A 44 18.65 13.39 7.72
CA GLU A 44 18.53 14.60 8.56
C GLU A 44 17.08 15.06 8.65
N ASN A 45 16.36 15.06 7.52
CA ASN A 45 14.96 15.48 7.42
C ASN A 45 14.16 14.43 6.63
N PRO A 46 13.87 13.24 7.22
CA PRO A 46 13.05 12.23 6.55
C PRO A 46 11.61 12.72 6.37
N ILE A 47 10.99 12.39 5.23
CA ILE A 47 9.55 12.63 5.02
C ILE A 47 8.72 11.71 5.92
N ALA A 48 9.15 10.46 6.06
CA ALA A 48 8.53 9.46 6.91
C ALA A 48 9.55 8.36 7.28
N PHE A 49 9.18 7.51 8.22
CA PHE A 49 9.91 6.33 8.63
C PHE A 49 9.22 5.08 8.08
N LEU A 50 10.00 4.15 7.52
CA LEU A 50 9.52 2.82 7.13
C LEU A 50 9.50 1.93 8.37
N GLU A 51 8.31 1.50 8.77
CA GLU A 51 8.12 0.64 9.94
C GLU A 51 8.22 -0.84 9.60
N GLY A 52 7.83 -1.20 8.37
CA GLY A 52 7.96 -2.55 7.86
C GLY A 52 7.20 -2.75 6.56
N CYS A 53 7.53 -3.84 5.89
CA CYS A 53 6.85 -4.31 4.69
C CYS A 53 6.68 -5.83 4.76
N SER A 54 5.58 -6.32 4.22
CA SER A 54 5.27 -7.75 4.16
C SER A 54 4.74 -8.11 2.77
N LEU A 55 5.00 -9.34 2.35
CA LEU A 55 4.43 -9.93 1.14
C LEU A 55 3.60 -11.13 1.54
N HIS A 56 2.37 -11.17 1.06
CA HIS A 56 1.39 -12.20 1.33
C HIS A 56 1.05 -12.90 0.02
N TRP A 57 0.95 -14.22 0.07
CA TRP A 57 0.53 -15.02 -1.07
C TRP A 57 -0.96 -15.30 -0.94
N ALA A 58 -1.76 -14.60 -1.74
CA ALA A 58 -3.20 -14.75 -1.76
C ALA A 58 -3.60 -15.84 -2.77
N GLY A 59 -3.06 -17.06 -2.60
CA GLY A 59 -3.35 -18.25 -3.41
C GLY A 59 -2.11 -19.08 -3.80
N GLY A 60 -2.28 -20.37 -4.07
CA GLY A 60 -1.19 -21.24 -4.56
C GLY A 60 -0.69 -20.84 -5.96
N PRO A 61 0.38 -21.46 -6.49
CA PRO A 61 1.10 -21.04 -7.72
C PRO A 61 0.29 -21.03 -9.04
N ARG A 62 -1.03 -21.21 -8.99
CA ARG A 62 -1.96 -21.19 -10.13
C ARG A 62 -3.30 -20.49 -9.83
N ALA A 63 -3.46 -19.81 -8.71
CA ALA A 63 -4.71 -19.14 -8.37
C ALA A 63 -4.88 -17.86 -9.21
N ARG A 64 -5.40 -18.01 -10.44
CA ARG A 64 -5.97 -16.88 -11.20
C ARG A 64 -7.32 -16.56 -10.57
N GLY A 65 -7.46 -15.43 -9.88
CA GLY A 65 -8.73 -15.04 -9.27
C GLY A 65 -8.57 -14.08 -8.08
N ALA A 66 -9.70 -13.73 -7.44
CA ALA A 66 -9.75 -12.87 -6.27
C ALA A 66 -8.74 -13.33 -5.19
N PRO A 67 -7.95 -12.40 -4.61
CA PRO A 67 -6.91 -12.77 -3.65
C PRO A 67 -7.54 -13.45 -2.42
N ASP A 68 -6.98 -14.60 -2.00
CA ASP A 68 -7.24 -15.15 -0.67
C ASP A 68 -6.59 -14.24 0.38
N LEU A 69 -7.42 -13.38 1.00
CA LEU A 69 -6.95 -12.36 1.92
C LEU A 69 -6.77 -12.87 3.35
N ASN A 70 -6.99 -14.15 3.66
CA ASN A 70 -6.95 -14.65 5.04
C ASN A 70 -5.60 -14.36 5.75
N ASP A 71 -4.49 -14.67 5.09
CA ASP A 71 -3.14 -14.42 5.64
C ASP A 71 -2.87 -12.93 5.82
N LEU A 72 -3.40 -12.10 4.92
CA LEU A 72 -3.30 -10.65 5.02
C LEU A 72 -4.17 -10.13 6.16
N GLU A 73 -5.40 -10.62 6.30
CA GLU A 73 -6.34 -10.23 7.33
C GLU A 73 -5.81 -10.55 8.72
N ILE A 74 -5.27 -11.75 8.92
CA ILE A 74 -4.61 -12.13 10.18
C ILE A 74 -3.45 -11.19 10.47
N SER A 75 -2.55 -11.00 9.51
CA SER A 75 -1.36 -10.16 9.73
C SER A 75 -1.69 -8.69 9.98
N LEU A 76 -2.68 -8.14 9.27
CA LEU A 76 -3.13 -6.76 9.45
C LEU A 76 -4.00 -6.59 10.71
N GLY A 77 -4.74 -7.62 11.12
CA GLY A 77 -5.51 -7.64 12.35
C GLY A 77 -4.62 -7.60 13.59
N GLU A 78 -3.59 -8.45 13.64
CA GLU A 78 -2.56 -8.39 14.69
C GLU A 78 -1.87 -7.02 14.75
N GLU A 79 -1.72 -6.35 13.61
CA GLU A 79 -1.17 -5.01 13.56
C GLU A 79 -2.13 -3.93 14.07
N ALA A 80 -3.39 -4.01 13.66
CA ALA A 80 -4.45 -3.12 14.12
C ALA A 80 -4.57 -3.15 15.65
N GLU A 81 -4.46 -4.35 16.25
CA GLU A 81 -4.51 -4.54 17.70
C GLU A 81 -3.27 -4.01 18.44
N ARG A 82 -2.07 -4.20 17.88
CA ARG A 82 -0.81 -3.76 18.50
C ARG A 82 -0.55 -2.26 18.40
N SER A 83 -1.19 -1.59 17.44
CA SER A 83 -0.95 -0.18 17.15
C SER A 83 -1.63 0.73 18.17
N GLU A 84 -0.90 1.17 19.21
CA GLU A 84 -1.39 2.18 20.18
C GLU A 84 -1.91 3.46 19.50
N HIS A 85 -1.29 3.85 18.37
CA HIS A 85 -1.58 5.09 17.65
C HIS A 85 -2.54 4.91 16.46
N GLY A 86 -3.05 3.69 16.23
CA GLY A 86 -3.88 3.37 15.06
C GLY A 86 -3.24 3.64 13.69
N VAL A 87 -4.01 3.45 12.62
CA VAL A 87 -3.67 3.85 11.24
C VAL A 87 -4.63 4.98 10.84
N ASP A 88 -4.09 6.09 10.34
CA ASP A 88 -4.92 7.25 9.92
C ASP A 88 -5.32 7.18 8.45
N LEU A 89 -4.48 6.55 7.63
CA LEU A 89 -4.63 6.46 6.19
C LEU A 89 -4.38 5.03 5.71
N VAL A 90 -5.33 4.47 4.97
CA VAL A 90 -5.13 3.25 4.18
C VAL A 90 -5.08 3.64 2.72
N MET A 91 -3.95 3.42 2.06
CA MET A 91 -3.77 3.65 0.62
C MET A 91 -3.79 2.32 -0.12
N LEU A 92 -4.75 2.16 -1.03
CA LEU A 92 -4.93 0.94 -1.80
C LEU A 92 -4.35 1.09 -3.21
N ALA A 93 -3.67 0.05 -3.68
CA ALA A 93 -3.32 -0.15 -5.09
C ALA A 93 -3.84 -1.52 -5.57
N PRO A 94 -5.17 -1.67 -5.74
CA PRO A 94 -5.76 -2.90 -6.23
C PRO A 94 -5.63 -3.01 -7.75
N TRP A 95 -5.59 -4.25 -8.25
CA TRP A 95 -5.82 -4.56 -9.65
C TRP A 95 -7.31 -4.80 -9.90
N GLY A 96 -7.84 -4.38 -11.05
CA GLY A 96 -9.23 -4.66 -11.43
C GLY A 96 -10.31 -4.25 -10.40
N GLY A 97 -11.53 -4.78 -10.57
CA GLY A 97 -12.70 -4.48 -9.75
C GLY A 97 -12.85 -5.39 -8.53
N GLU A 98 -12.53 -6.68 -8.68
CA GLU A 98 -12.67 -7.66 -7.59
C GLU A 98 -11.67 -7.39 -6.46
N SER A 99 -10.37 -7.28 -6.77
CA SER A 99 -9.36 -6.94 -5.76
C SER A 99 -9.61 -5.56 -5.14
N ARG A 100 -10.10 -4.58 -5.92
CA ARG A 100 -10.54 -3.28 -5.37
C ARG A 100 -11.62 -3.44 -4.32
N THR A 101 -12.63 -4.27 -4.60
CA THR A 101 -13.74 -4.50 -3.69
C THR A 101 -13.27 -5.21 -2.42
N ALA A 102 -12.46 -6.25 -2.59
CA ALA A 102 -11.92 -7.05 -1.49
C ALA A 102 -11.04 -6.20 -0.56
N LEU A 103 -10.06 -5.46 -1.11
CA LEU A 103 -9.17 -4.61 -0.30
C LEU A 103 -9.93 -3.46 0.39
N ARG A 104 -10.96 -2.89 -0.25
CA ARG A 104 -11.80 -1.87 0.39
C ARG A 104 -12.66 -2.42 1.52
N SER A 105 -13.13 -3.66 1.43
CA SER A 105 -13.83 -4.30 2.55
C SER A 105 -12.87 -4.52 3.70
N LEU A 106 -11.73 -5.17 3.43
CA LEU A 106 -10.72 -5.45 4.44
C LEU A 106 -10.26 -4.18 5.18
N ALA A 107 -9.96 -3.10 4.44
CA ALA A 107 -9.55 -1.83 5.03
C ALA A 107 -10.64 -1.24 5.94
N ARG A 108 -11.91 -1.34 5.55
CA ARG A 108 -13.04 -0.85 6.33
C ARG A 108 -13.26 -1.66 7.60
N ASP A 109 -13.10 -2.97 7.51
CA ASP A 109 -13.37 -3.90 8.60
C ASP A 109 -12.26 -3.82 9.65
N LEU A 110 -11.00 -3.77 9.23
CA LEU A 110 -9.84 -3.70 10.13
C LEU A 110 -9.50 -2.29 10.61
N PHE A 111 -9.72 -1.27 9.78
CA PHE A 111 -9.34 0.12 10.06
C PHE A 111 -10.52 1.09 9.88
N PRO A 112 -11.64 0.92 10.60
CA PRO A 112 -12.88 1.66 10.37
C PRO A 112 -12.76 3.18 10.58
N ARG A 113 -11.72 3.64 11.29
CA ARG A 113 -11.44 5.06 11.53
C ARG A 113 -10.45 5.67 10.53
N ALA A 114 -9.74 4.83 9.77
CA ALA A 114 -8.76 5.30 8.81
C ALA A 114 -9.45 5.85 7.57
N LYS A 115 -8.93 6.95 7.04
CA LYS A 115 -9.30 7.40 5.70
C LYS A 115 -8.78 6.38 4.70
N THR A 116 -9.67 5.79 3.90
CA THR A 116 -9.27 4.84 2.84
C THR A 116 -9.28 5.52 1.48
N LEU A 117 -8.16 5.46 0.76
CA LEU A 117 -7.99 5.99 -0.59
C LEU A 117 -7.56 4.89 -1.56
N ASP A 118 -7.90 5.05 -2.83
CA ASP A 118 -7.62 4.10 -3.89
C ASP A 118 -6.81 4.81 -4.98
N ALA A 119 -5.52 4.50 -5.04
CA ALA A 119 -4.59 5.12 -5.96
C ALA A 119 -4.94 4.76 -7.41
N THR A 120 -5.32 3.51 -7.70
CA THR A 120 -5.60 3.09 -9.09
C THR A 120 -6.91 3.66 -9.60
N ALA A 121 -7.89 3.92 -8.74
CA ALA A 121 -9.09 4.68 -9.11
C ALA A 121 -8.80 6.15 -9.43
N ARG A 122 -7.70 6.73 -8.91
CA ARG A 122 -7.38 8.16 -9.10
C ARG A 122 -6.38 8.42 -10.22
N PHE A 123 -5.35 7.58 -10.33
CA PHE A 123 -4.23 7.74 -11.26
C PHE A 123 -4.24 6.71 -12.40
N GLY A 124 -5.15 5.74 -12.33
CA GLY A 124 -5.06 4.52 -13.13
C GLY A 124 -4.08 3.52 -12.55
N ASP A 125 -4.16 2.29 -13.07
CA ASP A 125 -3.32 1.16 -12.77
C ASP A 125 -2.15 1.16 -13.76
N SER A 126 -0.98 1.54 -13.25
CA SER A 126 0.31 1.52 -13.93
C SER A 126 1.04 0.19 -13.71
N LEU A 127 0.31 -0.92 -13.56
CA LEU A 127 0.87 -2.27 -13.38
C LEU A 127 1.95 -2.29 -12.28
N ALA A 128 3.21 -2.59 -12.64
CA ALA A 128 4.32 -2.62 -11.69
C ALA A 128 4.62 -1.25 -11.04
N GLY A 129 4.17 -0.15 -11.65
CA GLY A 129 4.26 1.21 -11.10
C GLY A 129 3.21 1.54 -10.03
N SER A 130 2.07 0.84 -10.01
CA SER A 130 0.94 1.14 -9.11
C SER A 130 1.30 1.14 -7.62
N PRO A 131 2.05 0.14 -7.09
CA PRO A 131 2.46 0.17 -5.68
C PRO A 131 3.33 1.37 -5.34
N ALA A 132 4.26 1.74 -6.22
CA ALA A 132 5.17 2.86 -5.99
C ALA A 132 4.44 4.21 -5.98
N ILE A 133 3.45 4.38 -6.87
CA ILE A 133 2.59 5.57 -6.88
C ILE A 133 1.77 5.66 -5.59
N ALA A 134 1.25 4.53 -5.10
CA ALA A 134 0.55 4.48 -3.82
C ALA A 134 1.47 4.84 -2.64
N TRP A 135 2.74 4.40 -2.64
CA TRP A 135 3.70 4.85 -1.62
C TRP A 135 3.91 6.37 -1.66
N ALA A 136 4.11 6.94 -2.86
CA ALA A 136 4.29 8.38 -3.03
C ALA A 136 3.06 9.17 -2.56
N ALA A 137 1.84 8.71 -2.88
CA ALA A 137 0.60 9.34 -2.45
C ALA A 137 0.39 9.26 -0.93
N ALA A 138 0.78 8.14 -0.30
CA ALA A 138 0.73 8.02 1.16
C ALA A 138 1.75 8.94 1.84
N LEU A 139 2.95 9.07 1.27
CA LEU A 139 3.98 10.01 1.74
C LEU A 139 3.53 11.47 1.61
N ASP A 140 2.83 11.84 0.56
CA ASP A 140 2.22 13.18 0.43
C ASP A 140 1.19 13.45 1.55
N GLY A 141 0.41 12.43 1.91
CA GLY A 141 -0.48 12.47 3.07
C GLY A 141 0.25 12.73 4.39
N ILE A 142 1.42 12.11 4.59
CA ILE A 142 2.27 12.36 5.76
C ILE A 142 2.91 13.75 5.72
N ALA A 143 3.52 14.12 4.59
CA ALA A 143 4.22 15.38 4.41
C ALA A 143 3.31 16.60 4.59
N SER A 144 2.05 16.48 4.16
CA SER A 144 1.02 17.51 4.34
C SER A 144 0.41 17.56 5.75
N GLY A 145 0.76 16.61 6.63
CA GLY A 145 0.16 16.46 7.96
C GLY A 145 -1.26 15.91 7.96
N SER A 146 -1.75 15.41 6.81
CA SER A 146 -3.08 14.80 6.67
C SER A 146 -3.18 13.41 7.29
N ALA A 147 -2.04 12.76 7.53
CA ALA A 147 -1.92 11.48 8.23
C ALA A 147 -0.63 11.46 9.05
N ARG A 148 -0.62 10.78 10.19
CA ARG A 148 0.60 10.49 10.96
C ARG A 148 1.11 9.09 10.68
N ARG A 149 0.21 8.14 10.42
CA ARG A 149 0.55 6.76 10.07
C ARG A 149 -0.28 6.28 8.91
N ALA A 150 0.38 5.67 7.93
CA ALA A 150 -0.26 5.14 6.74
C ALA A 150 0.08 3.65 6.52
N LEU A 151 -0.93 2.89 6.15
CA LEU A 151 -0.82 1.54 5.63
C LEU A 151 -1.06 1.59 4.13
N ILE A 152 -0.13 1.07 3.35
CA ILE A 152 -0.29 0.88 1.91
C ILE A 152 -0.51 -0.60 1.65
N VAL A 153 -1.55 -0.94 0.90
CA VAL A 153 -1.86 -2.31 0.49
C VAL A 153 -2.00 -2.38 -1.02
N SER A 154 -1.17 -3.20 -1.67
CA SER A 154 -1.14 -3.37 -3.12
C SER A 154 -1.38 -4.81 -3.49
N ALA A 155 -2.20 -5.08 -4.50
CA ALA A 155 -2.44 -6.44 -4.99
C ALA A 155 -2.10 -6.55 -6.48
N GLY A 156 -1.42 -7.63 -6.87
CA GLY A 156 -1.10 -7.97 -8.26
C GLY A 156 -2.02 -9.05 -8.84
N ILE A 157 -2.05 -9.14 -10.18
CA ILE A 157 -2.79 -10.17 -10.94
C ILE A 157 -2.32 -11.60 -10.68
N ASP A 158 -1.13 -11.74 -10.13
CA ASP A 158 -0.51 -12.99 -9.74
C ASP A 158 -1.01 -13.50 -8.38
N GLY A 159 -1.92 -12.75 -7.74
CA GLY A 159 -2.43 -13.09 -6.42
C GLY A 159 -1.48 -12.70 -5.30
N GLN A 160 -0.40 -11.93 -5.56
CA GLN A 160 0.43 -11.42 -4.48
C GLN A 160 -0.17 -10.14 -3.90
N VAL A 161 -0.15 -10.02 -2.57
CA VAL A 161 -0.54 -8.81 -1.86
C VAL A 161 0.61 -8.31 -1.02
N GLY A 162 1.06 -7.09 -1.28
CA GLY A 162 2.07 -6.40 -0.51
C GLY A 162 1.44 -5.44 0.49
N SER A 163 2.01 -5.35 1.69
CA SER A 163 1.68 -4.31 2.67
C SER A 163 2.92 -3.53 3.08
N VAL A 164 2.80 -2.21 3.21
CA VAL A 164 3.88 -1.30 3.64
C VAL A 164 3.33 -0.35 4.69
N ARG A 165 4.08 -0.18 5.79
CA ARG A 165 3.73 0.71 6.90
C ARG A 165 4.73 1.84 7.00
N ILE A 166 4.22 3.06 7.03
CA ILE A 166 5.02 4.27 7.17
C ILE A 166 4.41 5.23 8.20
N SER A 167 5.25 6.00 8.86
CA SER A 167 4.82 6.97 9.88
C SER A 167 5.65 8.26 9.87
N ALA A 168 5.05 9.33 10.37
CA ALA A 168 5.70 10.64 10.53
C ALA A 168 6.78 10.62 11.63
N GLU A 169 6.61 9.78 12.65
CA GLU A 169 7.52 9.66 13.79
C GLU A 169 8.08 8.25 13.89
N SER A 170 9.37 8.14 14.25
CA SER A 170 9.98 6.82 14.48
C SER A 170 9.38 6.14 15.71
N SER A 171 8.98 4.87 15.57
CA SER A 171 8.57 4.00 16.68
C SER A 171 9.66 3.83 17.76
N ALA A 172 10.93 4.05 17.42
CA ALA A 172 12.05 4.08 18.38
C ALA A 172 12.11 5.38 19.21
N CYS A 173 11.44 6.46 18.78
CA CYS A 173 11.45 7.76 19.45
C CYS A 173 10.40 7.84 20.59
N GLY A 174 9.28 7.13 20.47
CA GLY A 174 8.25 7.04 21.53
C GLY A 174 8.84 6.50 22.85
N ALA A 175 9.69 5.47 22.78
CA ALA A 175 10.36 4.91 23.96
C ALA A 175 11.39 5.86 24.62
N ARG A 176 11.89 6.88 23.91
CA ARG A 176 12.80 7.90 24.47
C ARG A 176 12.06 9.11 25.04
N ARG A 177 10.94 9.55 24.45
CA ARG A 177 10.13 10.65 24.98
C ARG A 177 9.52 10.31 26.35
N ASP A 178 9.09 9.07 26.54
CA ASP A 178 8.53 8.63 27.83
C ASP A 178 9.57 8.55 28.97
N ARG A 179 10.87 8.46 28.66
CA ARG A 179 11.93 8.54 29.67
C ARG A 179 12.30 9.98 30.04
N LEU A 180 12.13 10.93 29.12
CA LEU A 180 12.51 12.33 29.35
C LEU A 180 11.38 13.16 29.98
N CYS A 181 10.13 12.67 29.95
CA CYS A 181 8.99 13.32 30.62
C CYS A 181 8.63 12.71 31.99
N ARG A 182 9.43 11.78 32.52
CA ARG A 182 9.19 11.09 33.81
C ARG A 182 10.35 11.25 34.80
N GLU A 183 10.86 12.46 34.98
CA GLU A 183 11.63 12.79 36.19
C GLU A 183 11.11 14.13 36.75
N PRO A 184 10.50 14.14 37.96
CA PRO A 184 10.34 15.35 38.75
C PRO A 184 11.66 15.78 39.42
#